data_AF-A0AAV4MC52-F1
#
_entry.id   AF-A0AAV4MC52-F1
#
_cell.length_a   1.000
_cell.length_b   1.000
_cell.length_c   1.000
_cell.angle_alpha   90.00
_cell.angle_beta   90.00
_cell.angle_gamma   90.00
#
_symmetry.space_group_name_H-M   'P 1'
#
loop_
_entity.id
_entity.type
_entity.pdbx_description
1 polymer ?
#
loop_
_entity_poly.entity_id
_entity_poly.type
_entity_poly.pdbx_seq_one_letter_code
_entity_poly.pdbx_strand_id
1 'polypeptide(L)'
;MTDHRDLKQGVKNQFRESASALLKMITKQIAQIAELNGRLLEEHNFLKTKEQVQAKIDVRKIKIGIKNVRNIKEGGILIETISEKDLDKLIQHLKEQDELKENFNINKPTARKPHIICFDISPDTEEKALLDSLQEQFSEGTESKTDFAIKHHFKSRRGVNWIIEVDPTIWSKVTATRKLNLGWERINFREYLRPV
;
A
#
# COMPACT_ATOMS: atom_id res chain seq x y z
N MET A 1 -48.27 56.70 -10.18
CA MET A 1 -48.51 55.30 -9.74
C MET A 1 -47.68 54.40 -10.62
N THR A 2 -46.50 54.00 -10.17
CA THR A 2 -45.63 53.08 -10.92
C THR A 2 -46.26 51.69 -10.92
N ASP A 3 -46.45 51.12 -12.11
CA ASP A 3 -47.28 49.95 -12.35
C ASP A 3 -46.67 48.68 -11.69
N HIS A 4 -47.45 48.02 -10.83
CA HIS A 4 -47.09 46.78 -10.14
C HIS A 4 -46.69 45.64 -11.10
N ARG A 5 -47.04 45.73 -12.38
CA ARG A 5 -46.69 44.76 -13.43
C ARG A 5 -45.21 44.87 -13.85
N ASP A 6 -44.67 46.07 -13.92
CA ASP A 6 -43.29 46.31 -14.36
C ASP A 6 -42.28 45.79 -13.34
N LEU A 7 -42.59 45.93 -12.05
CA LEU A 7 -41.80 45.37 -10.94
C LEU A 7 -41.73 43.83 -10.99
N LYS A 8 -42.85 43.15 -11.28
CA LYS A 8 -42.87 41.67 -11.37
C LYS A 8 -42.11 41.15 -12.59
N GLN A 9 -42.11 41.89 -13.69
CA GLN A 9 -41.37 41.53 -14.90
C GLN A 9 -39.86 41.75 -14.72
N GLY A 10 -39.46 42.83 -14.04
CA GLY A 10 -38.05 43.10 -13.67
C GLY A 10 -37.45 42.00 -12.79
N VAL A 11 -38.16 41.56 -11.75
CA VAL A 11 -37.71 40.48 -10.86
C VAL A 11 -37.59 39.14 -11.61
N LYS A 12 -38.52 38.83 -12.52
CA LYS A 12 -38.43 37.63 -13.38
C LYS A 12 -37.24 37.66 -14.33
N ASN A 13 -36.95 38.81 -14.93
CA ASN A 13 -35.80 38.97 -15.83
C ASN A 13 -34.48 38.89 -15.05
N GLN A 14 -34.40 39.54 -13.89
CA GLN A 14 -33.23 39.45 -13.01
C GLN A 14 -32.96 38.01 -12.56
N PHE A 15 -34.01 37.25 -12.19
CA PHE A 15 -33.86 35.84 -11.81
C PHE A 15 -33.36 34.97 -12.99
N ARG A 16 -33.85 35.23 -14.21
CA ARG A 16 -33.39 34.54 -15.43
C ARG A 16 -31.94 34.86 -15.75
N GLU A 17 -31.53 36.11 -15.62
CA GLU A 17 -30.14 36.53 -15.83
C GLU A 17 -29.20 35.90 -14.78
N SER A 18 -29.60 35.90 -13.51
CA SER A 18 -28.85 35.22 -12.44
C SER A 18 -28.74 33.71 -12.68
N ALA A 19 -29.81 33.04 -13.10
CA ALA A 19 -29.76 31.61 -13.43
C ALA A 19 -28.86 31.32 -14.64
N SER A 20 -28.88 32.17 -15.66
CA SER A 20 -28.00 32.07 -16.84
C SER A 20 -26.53 32.27 -16.46
N ALA A 21 -26.22 33.24 -15.59
CA ALA A 21 -24.88 33.47 -15.09
C ALA A 21 -24.35 32.27 -14.29
N LEU A 22 -25.18 31.70 -13.40
CA LEU A 22 -24.83 30.48 -12.65
C LEU A 22 -24.58 29.29 -13.58
N LEU A 23 -25.41 29.10 -14.60
CA LEU A 23 -25.23 28.02 -15.57
C LEU A 23 -23.90 28.16 -16.34
N LYS A 24 -23.54 29.38 -16.74
CA LYS A 24 -22.24 29.68 -17.38
C LYS A 24 -21.06 29.43 -16.45
N MET A 25 -21.19 29.73 -15.16
CA MET A 25 -20.16 29.44 -14.17
C MET A 25 -19.96 27.93 -13.99
N ILE A 26 -21.06 27.18 -13.88
CA ILE A 26 -21.03 25.72 -13.73
C ILE A 26 -20.41 25.06 -14.96
N THR A 27 -20.79 25.46 -16.18
CA THR A 27 -20.20 24.89 -17.40
C THR A 27 -18.71 25.21 -17.52
N LYS A 28 -18.28 26.41 -17.11
CA LYS A 28 -16.86 26.77 -17.04
C LYS A 28 -16.09 25.90 -16.04
N GLN A 29 -16.65 25.65 -14.85
CA GLN A 29 -16.06 24.73 -13.87
C GLN A 29 -15.96 23.30 -14.38
N ILE A 30 -17.02 22.79 -15.03
CA ILE A 30 -17.03 21.43 -15.61
C ILE A 30 -15.95 21.31 -16.70
N ALA A 31 -15.80 22.31 -17.57
CA ALA A 31 -14.77 22.32 -18.60
C ALA A 31 -13.35 22.30 -18.00
N GLN A 32 -13.13 23.08 -16.93
CA GLN A 32 -11.83 23.10 -16.24
C GLN A 32 -11.51 21.77 -15.55
N ILE A 33 -12.51 21.09 -14.98
CA ILE A 33 -12.36 19.75 -14.39
C ILE A 33 -12.03 18.72 -15.49
N ALA A 34 -12.70 18.78 -16.65
CA ALA A 34 -12.44 17.88 -17.76
C ALA A 34 -11.00 18.03 -18.30
N GLU A 35 -10.49 19.27 -18.39
CA GLU A 35 -9.12 19.54 -18.81
C GLU A 35 -8.09 19.04 -17.80
N LEU A 36 -8.32 19.23 -16.50
CA LEU A 36 -7.47 18.71 -15.43
C LEU A 36 -7.42 17.18 -15.44
N ASN A 37 -8.57 16.52 -15.62
CA ASN A 37 -8.64 15.06 -15.72
C ASN A 37 -7.92 14.53 -16.97
N GLY A 38 -7.98 15.24 -18.09
CA GLY A 38 -7.22 14.92 -19.29
C GLY A 38 -5.70 14.97 -19.06
N ARG A 39 -5.20 16.02 -18.38
CA ARG A 39 -3.78 16.12 -18.02
C ARG A 39 -3.35 15.02 -17.04
N LEU A 40 -4.16 14.71 -16.03
CA LEU A 40 -3.91 13.61 -15.09
C LEU A 40 -3.81 12.24 -15.77
N LEU A 41 -4.62 11.98 -16.79
CA LEU A 41 -4.53 10.75 -17.59
C LEU A 41 -3.22 10.65 -18.39
N GLU A 42 -2.64 11.78 -18.81
CA GLU A 42 -1.31 11.80 -19.44
C GLU A 42 -0.16 11.66 -18.44
N GLU A 43 -0.31 12.18 -17.21
CA GLU A 43 0.67 12.03 -16.14
C GLU A 43 0.79 10.58 -15.66
N HIS A 44 -0.32 9.84 -15.62
CA HIS A 44 -0.35 8.42 -15.21
C HIS A 44 -0.27 7.44 -16.40
N ASN A 45 0.65 7.67 -17.34
CA ASN A 45 0.83 6.82 -18.50
C ASN A 45 2.03 5.86 -18.36
N PHE A 46 1.74 4.57 -18.16
CA PHE A 46 2.79 3.55 -18.02
C PHE A 46 3.67 3.37 -19.28
N LEU A 47 3.14 3.68 -20.48
CA LEU A 47 3.92 3.61 -21.72
C LEU A 47 5.05 4.63 -21.68
N LYS A 48 4.74 5.85 -21.26
CA LYS A 48 5.71 6.94 -21.09
C LYS A 48 6.77 6.58 -20.05
N THR A 49 6.35 6.05 -18.89
CA THR A 49 7.27 5.55 -17.86
C THR A 49 8.19 4.46 -18.40
N LYS A 50 7.63 3.48 -19.13
CA LYS A 50 8.42 2.41 -19.75
C LYS A 50 9.45 2.96 -20.74
N GLU A 51 9.05 3.89 -21.61
CA GLU A 51 9.94 4.51 -22.59
C GLU A 51 11.07 5.29 -21.92
N GLN A 52 10.77 6.08 -20.88
CA GLN A 52 11.79 6.84 -20.12
C GLN A 52 12.82 5.90 -19.47
N VAL A 53 12.37 4.80 -18.86
CA VAL A 53 13.28 3.82 -18.25
C VAL A 53 14.11 3.10 -19.32
N GLN A 54 13.50 2.66 -20.43
CA GLN A 54 14.20 1.96 -21.51
C GLN A 54 15.19 2.86 -22.27
N ALA A 55 14.93 4.16 -22.38
CA ALA A 55 15.82 5.11 -23.01
C ALA A 55 17.12 5.31 -22.20
N LYS A 56 17.05 5.19 -20.88
CA LYS A 56 18.18 5.39 -19.96
C LYS A 56 18.92 4.10 -19.63
N ILE A 57 18.24 2.95 -19.70
CA ILE A 57 18.84 1.66 -19.33
C ILE A 57 18.75 0.68 -20.50
N ASP A 58 19.92 0.38 -21.06
CA ASP A 58 20.08 -0.68 -22.05
C ASP A 58 20.40 -2.01 -21.35
N VAL A 59 19.36 -2.82 -21.16
CA VAL A 59 19.44 -4.15 -20.53
C VAL A 59 20.39 -5.11 -21.24
N ARG A 60 20.64 -4.92 -22.55
CA ARG A 60 21.56 -5.78 -23.33
C ARG A 60 23.01 -5.46 -23.00
N LYS A 61 23.35 -4.18 -22.84
CA LYS A 61 24.71 -3.73 -22.46
C LYS A 61 25.10 -4.23 -21.07
N ILE A 62 24.17 -4.16 -20.12
CA ILE A 62 24.37 -4.60 -18.73
C ILE A 62 24.14 -6.12 -18.54
N LYS A 63 23.76 -6.83 -19.61
CA LYS A 63 23.52 -8.29 -19.64
C LYS A 63 22.53 -8.77 -18.58
N ILE A 64 21.41 -8.05 -18.42
CA ILE A 64 20.34 -8.42 -17.50
C ILE A 64 19.22 -9.14 -18.26
N GLY A 65 18.86 -10.32 -17.79
CA GLY A 65 17.71 -11.07 -18.31
C GLY A 65 16.39 -10.51 -17.76
N ILE A 66 15.58 -9.89 -18.62
CA ILE A 66 14.22 -9.48 -18.30
C ILE A 66 13.26 -10.63 -18.64
N LYS A 67 12.46 -11.04 -17.65
CA LYS A 67 11.43 -12.07 -17.79
C LYS A 67 10.10 -11.47 -18.23
N ASN A 68 9.68 -10.37 -17.62
CA ASN A 68 8.39 -9.75 -17.90
C ASN A 68 8.38 -8.27 -17.50
N VAL A 69 7.53 -7.48 -18.15
CA VAL A 69 7.25 -6.09 -17.79
C VAL A 69 5.74 -5.86 -17.85
N ARG A 70 5.14 -5.44 -16.74
CA ARG A 70 3.69 -5.20 -16.62
C ARG A 70 3.39 -3.81 -16.08
N ASN A 71 2.24 -3.26 -16.42
CA ASN A 71 1.76 -1.99 -15.87
C ASN A 71 1.16 -2.19 -14.48
N ILE A 72 1.33 -1.21 -13.60
CA ILE A 72 0.68 -1.14 -12.29
C ILE A 72 -0.09 0.18 -12.17
N LYS A 73 -0.76 0.40 -11.03
CA LYS A 73 -1.53 1.61 -10.76
C LYS A 73 -0.67 2.86 -10.90
N GLU A 74 -1.33 3.99 -11.18
CA GLU A 74 -0.72 5.33 -11.19
C GLU A 74 0.42 5.49 -12.23
N GLY A 75 0.38 4.71 -13.32
CA GLY A 75 1.38 4.78 -14.39
C GLY A 75 2.70 4.06 -14.08
N GLY A 76 2.79 3.32 -12.96
CA GLY A 76 3.99 2.57 -12.64
C GLY A 76 4.23 1.35 -13.54
N ILE A 77 5.46 0.82 -13.48
CA ILE A 77 5.86 -0.42 -14.15
C ILE A 77 6.40 -1.44 -13.13
N LEU A 78 6.03 -2.70 -13.31
CA LEU A 78 6.59 -3.86 -12.61
C LEU A 78 7.52 -4.61 -13.57
N ILE A 79 8.78 -4.76 -13.18
CA ILE A 79 9.80 -5.47 -13.96
C ILE A 79 10.18 -6.75 -13.23
N GLU A 80 10.06 -7.88 -13.93
CA GLU A 80 10.51 -9.19 -13.46
C GLU A 80 11.79 -9.57 -14.18
N THR A 81 12.82 -9.96 -13.44
CA THR A 81 14.08 -10.48 -13.98
C THR A 81 14.11 -12.01 -13.94
N ILE A 82 15.06 -12.60 -14.65
CA ILE A 82 15.25 -14.07 -14.67
C ILE A 82 15.87 -14.56 -13.36
N SER A 83 16.78 -13.78 -12.76
CA SER A 83 17.47 -14.11 -11.51
C SER A 83 17.46 -12.95 -10.51
N GLU A 84 17.64 -13.28 -9.23
CA GLU A 84 17.77 -12.26 -8.17
C GLU A 84 19.05 -11.42 -8.36
N LYS A 85 20.14 -12.01 -8.85
CA LYS A 85 21.36 -11.27 -9.19
C LYS A 85 21.10 -10.21 -10.25
N ASP A 86 20.28 -10.52 -11.25
CA ASP A 86 19.89 -9.55 -12.28
C ASP A 86 18.97 -8.47 -11.74
N LEU A 87 18.09 -8.81 -10.78
CA LEU A 87 17.23 -7.85 -10.08
C LEU A 87 18.06 -6.82 -9.33
N ASP A 88 19.02 -7.26 -8.53
CA ASP A 88 19.85 -6.38 -7.71
C ASP A 88 20.74 -5.48 -8.60
N LYS A 89 21.31 -6.03 -9.69
CA LYS A 89 22.02 -5.23 -10.69
C LYS A 89 21.14 -4.18 -11.35
N LEU A 90 19.90 -4.54 -11.69
CA LEU A 90 18.97 -3.61 -12.33
C LEU A 90 18.62 -2.46 -11.39
N ILE A 91 18.34 -2.76 -10.12
CA ILE A 91 18.08 -1.76 -9.08
C ILE A 91 19.28 -0.83 -8.90
N GLN A 92 20.49 -1.37 -8.91
CA GLN A 92 21.71 -0.56 -8.81
C GLN A 92 21.80 0.43 -9.98
N HIS A 93 21.69 -0.03 -11.23
CA HIS A 93 21.79 0.84 -12.41
C HIS A 93 20.65 1.87 -12.47
N LEU A 94 19.44 1.50 -12.04
CA LEU A 94 18.32 2.43 -11.90
C LEU A 94 18.62 3.56 -10.91
N LYS A 95 19.32 3.26 -9.81
CA LYS A 95 19.68 4.24 -8.78
C LYS A 95 20.92 5.08 -9.13
N GLU A 96 21.77 4.62 -10.04
CA GLU A 96 22.92 5.36 -10.56
C GLU A 96 22.53 6.46 -11.56
N GLN A 97 21.32 6.41 -12.11
CA GLN A 97 20.80 7.44 -13.03
C GLN A 97 20.01 8.50 -12.23
N ASP A 98 20.59 9.68 -12.05
CA ASP A 98 19.99 10.77 -11.25
C ASP A 98 18.57 11.13 -11.72
N GLU A 99 18.36 11.28 -13.03
CA GLU A 99 17.04 11.57 -13.60
C GLU A 99 15.99 10.51 -13.26
N LEU A 100 16.38 9.22 -13.16
CA LEU A 100 15.43 8.16 -12.81
C LEU A 100 15.17 8.13 -11.31
N LYS A 101 16.20 8.35 -10.50
CA LYS A 101 16.11 8.38 -9.04
C LYS A 101 15.27 9.55 -8.54
N GLU A 102 15.33 10.69 -9.20
CA GLU A 102 14.54 11.89 -8.84
C GLU A 102 13.08 11.76 -9.28
N ASN A 103 12.82 11.16 -10.44
CA ASN A 103 11.48 11.09 -11.03
C ASN A 103 10.70 9.82 -10.67
N PHE A 104 11.36 8.75 -10.21
CA PHE A 104 10.72 7.46 -9.93
C PHE A 104 11.05 6.89 -8.57
N ASN A 105 10.03 6.29 -7.94
CA ASN A 105 10.20 5.49 -6.74
C ASN A 105 10.52 4.03 -7.10
N ILE A 106 11.79 3.64 -7.00
CA ILE A 106 12.28 2.30 -7.34
C ILE A 106 12.23 1.41 -6.09
N ASN A 107 11.28 0.48 -6.05
CA ASN A 107 11.09 -0.44 -4.92
C ASN A 107 11.27 -1.90 -5.33
N LYS A 108 12.04 -2.66 -4.52
CA LYS A 108 12.03 -4.13 -4.54
C LYS A 108 10.85 -4.60 -3.68
N PRO A 109 9.84 -5.30 -4.24
CA PRO A 109 8.75 -5.84 -3.44
C PRO A 109 9.31 -6.78 -2.38
N THR A 110 9.02 -6.51 -1.12
CA THR A 110 9.40 -7.38 0.00
C THR A 110 8.17 -8.12 0.51
N ALA A 111 8.38 -9.33 1.03
CA ALA A 111 7.31 -10.06 1.68
C ALA A 111 6.78 -9.23 2.86
N ARG A 112 5.46 -9.01 2.90
CA ARG A 112 4.81 -8.41 4.07
C ARG A 112 5.12 -9.27 5.28
N LYS A 113 5.58 -8.67 6.37
CA LYS A 113 5.65 -9.34 7.68
C LYS A 113 4.24 -9.43 8.27
N PRO A 114 3.63 -10.62 8.31
CA PRO A 114 2.27 -10.76 8.82
C PRO A 114 2.22 -10.56 10.33
N HIS A 115 1.07 -10.11 10.81
CA HIS A 115 0.83 -9.88 12.24
C HIS A 115 -0.26 -10.83 12.72
N ILE A 116 -0.12 -11.33 13.93
CA ILE A 116 -1.17 -12.03 14.68
C ILE A 116 -1.55 -11.23 15.91
N ILE A 117 -2.79 -11.38 16.33
CA ILE A 117 -3.26 -10.94 17.65
C ILE A 117 -3.54 -12.18 18.51
N CYS A 118 -2.83 -12.30 19.63
CA CYS A 118 -3.02 -13.31 20.65
C CYS A 118 -3.92 -12.73 21.76
N PHE A 119 -5.00 -13.43 22.08
CA PHE A 119 -6.04 -12.91 22.97
C PHE A 119 -5.88 -13.38 24.42
N ASP A 120 -6.26 -12.49 25.34
CA ASP A 120 -6.49 -12.81 26.74
C ASP A 120 -5.29 -13.49 27.42
N ILE A 121 -4.08 -13.05 27.10
CA ILE A 121 -2.84 -13.49 27.75
C ILE A 121 -2.82 -12.96 29.19
N SER A 122 -2.32 -13.76 30.13
CA SER A 122 -2.16 -13.33 31.52
C SER A 122 -1.30 -12.05 31.60
N PRO A 123 -1.71 -11.03 32.38
CA PRO A 123 -0.93 -9.79 32.55
C PRO A 123 0.43 -10.02 33.22
N ASP A 124 0.62 -11.15 33.90
CA ASP A 124 1.88 -11.53 34.53
C ASP A 124 2.85 -12.23 33.55
N THR A 125 2.43 -12.44 32.30
CA THR A 125 3.27 -13.06 31.28
C THR A 125 4.36 -12.08 30.83
N GLU A 126 5.61 -12.48 31.00
CA GLU A 126 6.75 -11.73 30.50
C GLU A 126 6.85 -11.81 28.97
N GLU A 127 7.22 -10.69 28.32
CA GLU A 127 7.38 -10.62 26.87
C GLU A 127 8.34 -11.71 26.34
N LYS A 128 9.44 -11.90 27.07
CA LYS A 128 10.47 -12.88 26.72
C LYS A 128 9.94 -14.31 26.77
N ALA A 129 9.20 -14.66 27.82
CA ALA A 129 8.63 -16.00 27.96
C ALA A 129 7.64 -16.34 26.82
N LEU A 130 6.85 -15.34 26.39
CA LEU A 130 5.96 -15.47 25.24
C LEU A 130 6.75 -15.70 23.94
N LEU A 131 7.76 -14.88 23.67
CA LEU A 131 8.60 -15.00 22.47
C LEU A 131 9.38 -16.32 22.43
N ASP A 132 9.97 -16.72 23.56
CA ASP A 132 10.74 -17.97 23.68
C ASP A 132 9.81 -19.18 23.41
N SER A 133 8.59 -19.18 23.95
CA SER A 133 7.62 -20.26 23.70
C SER A 133 7.21 -20.37 22.23
N LEU A 134 7.02 -19.23 21.56
CA LEU A 134 6.73 -19.21 20.12
C LEU A 134 7.94 -19.66 19.31
N GLN A 135 9.14 -19.25 19.71
CA GLN A 135 10.37 -19.66 19.07
C GLN A 135 10.55 -21.17 19.14
N GLU A 136 10.39 -21.77 20.32
CA GLU A 136 10.49 -23.22 20.50
C GLU A 136 9.45 -23.97 19.66
N GLN A 137 8.21 -23.47 19.58
CA GLN A 137 7.13 -24.11 18.82
C GLN A 137 7.36 -24.12 17.29
N PHE A 138 8.02 -23.12 16.73
CA PHE A 138 8.14 -22.94 15.27
C PHE A 138 9.57 -22.99 14.72
N SER A 139 10.60 -23.06 15.59
CA SER A 139 11.99 -23.22 15.18
C SER A 139 12.31 -24.64 14.68
N GLU A 140 11.55 -25.65 15.10
CA GLU A 140 11.77 -27.03 14.66
C GLU A 140 11.55 -27.18 13.13
N GLY A 141 12.62 -27.60 12.43
CA GLY A 141 12.61 -27.77 10.98
C GLY A 141 12.71 -26.47 10.17
N THR A 142 13.25 -25.39 10.75
CA THR A 142 13.57 -24.15 10.02
C THR A 142 15.08 -23.89 10.12
N GLU A 143 15.78 -23.81 8.98
CA GLU A 143 17.25 -23.57 8.95
C GLU A 143 17.64 -22.13 9.34
N SER A 144 16.66 -21.22 9.37
CA SER A 144 16.83 -19.83 9.75
C SER A 144 16.19 -19.55 11.10
N LYS A 145 16.78 -18.62 11.85
CA LYS A 145 16.17 -18.08 13.07
C LYS A 145 14.81 -17.49 12.70
N THR A 146 13.73 -18.09 13.21
CA THR A 146 12.41 -17.49 13.10
C THR A 146 12.38 -16.24 13.95
N ASP A 147 11.89 -15.13 13.41
CA ASP A 147 11.77 -13.89 14.16
C ASP A 147 10.31 -13.66 14.52
N PHE A 148 10.05 -13.61 15.83
CA PHE A 148 8.82 -13.07 16.40
C PHE A 148 9.15 -11.74 17.07
N ALA A 149 8.31 -10.73 16.87
CA ALA A 149 8.48 -9.43 17.51
C ALA A 149 7.14 -8.86 17.98
N ILE A 150 7.04 -8.58 19.27
CA ILE A 150 5.86 -7.91 19.83
C ILE A 150 5.85 -6.46 19.32
N LYS A 151 4.74 -6.03 18.74
CA LYS A 151 4.55 -4.66 18.22
C LYS A 151 3.74 -3.79 19.14
N HIS A 152 2.75 -4.37 19.79
CA HIS A 152 1.84 -3.66 20.67
C HIS A 152 1.11 -4.65 21.57
N HIS A 153 0.72 -4.21 22.77
CA HIS A 153 -0.18 -4.97 23.63
C HIS A 153 -1.14 -4.00 24.33
N PHE A 154 -2.36 -4.46 24.61
CA PHE A 154 -3.39 -3.64 25.25
C PHE A 154 -4.30 -4.48 26.15
N LYS A 155 -4.79 -3.88 27.22
CA LYS A 155 -5.67 -4.56 28.19
C LYS A 155 -7.02 -4.91 27.54
N SER A 156 -7.51 -6.10 27.82
CA SER A 156 -8.85 -6.60 27.49
C SER A 156 -9.63 -6.84 28.79
N ARG A 157 -10.92 -7.20 28.67
CA ARG A 157 -11.75 -7.60 29.82
C ARG A 157 -11.21 -8.85 30.54
N ARG A 158 -10.52 -9.74 29.83
CA ARG A 158 -10.11 -11.06 30.35
C ARG A 158 -8.59 -11.22 30.49
N GLY A 159 -7.80 -10.26 30.05
CA GLY A 159 -6.34 -10.33 30.10
C GLY A 159 -5.71 -9.21 29.29
N VAL A 160 -4.60 -9.51 28.62
CA VAL A 160 -3.90 -8.59 27.71
C VAL A 160 -3.88 -9.20 26.32
N ASN A 161 -4.23 -8.41 25.31
CA ASN A 161 -4.12 -8.82 23.92
C ASN A 161 -2.77 -8.35 23.36
N TRP A 162 -2.06 -9.23 22.66
CA TRP A 162 -0.71 -8.97 22.15
C TRP A 162 -0.70 -9.07 20.63
N ILE A 163 -0.17 -8.06 19.98
CA ILE A 163 0.06 -8.04 18.53
C ILE A 163 1.51 -8.42 18.29
N ILE A 164 1.71 -9.53 17.57
CA ILE A 164 3.01 -10.13 17.31
C ILE A 164 3.24 -10.16 15.81
N GLU A 165 4.36 -9.60 15.38
CA GLU A 165 4.89 -9.77 14.04
C GLU A 165 5.56 -11.13 13.90
N VAL A 166 5.25 -11.81 12.81
CA VAL A 166 5.68 -13.17 12.51
C VAL A 166 6.53 -13.14 11.25
N ASP A 167 7.59 -13.95 11.21
CA ASP A 167 8.37 -14.13 9.99
C ASP A 167 7.50 -14.76 8.85
N PRO A 168 7.51 -14.20 7.63
CA PRO A 168 6.74 -14.72 6.51
C PRO A 168 6.99 -16.19 6.19
N THR A 169 8.20 -16.71 6.42
CA THR A 169 8.60 -18.09 6.10
C THR A 169 7.82 -19.13 6.89
N ILE A 170 7.42 -18.80 8.13
CA ILE A 170 6.65 -19.69 9.01
C ILE A 170 5.17 -19.37 9.07
N TRP A 171 4.71 -18.32 8.36
CA TRP A 171 3.32 -17.87 8.40
C TRP A 171 2.31 -19.00 8.10
N SER A 172 2.61 -19.83 7.11
CA SER A 172 1.77 -20.98 6.75
C SER A 172 1.67 -22.00 7.89
N LYS A 173 2.80 -22.28 8.58
CA LYS A 173 2.83 -23.16 9.75
C LYS A 173 2.01 -22.56 10.90
N VAL A 174 2.21 -21.28 11.21
CA VAL A 174 1.50 -20.57 12.28
C VAL A 174 0.00 -20.58 12.04
N THR A 175 -0.47 -20.20 10.86
CA THR A 175 -1.91 -20.15 10.55
C THR A 175 -2.58 -21.53 10.55
N ALA A 176 -1.84 -22.61 10.27
CA ALA A 176 -2.37 -23.97 10.30
C ALA A 176 -2.69 -24.48 11.72
N THR A 177 -1.98 -24.02 12.77
CA THR A 177 -2.15 -24.55 14.14
C THR A 177 -3.46 -24.11 14.81
N ARG A 178 -4.09 -23.02 14.35
CA ARG A 178 -5.31 -22.36 14.90
C ARG A 178 -5.23 -21.85 16.35
N LYS A 179 -4.38 -22.46 17.19
CA LYS A 179 -4.09 -22.05 18.57
C LYS A 179 -2.58 -22.17 18.85
N LEU A 180 -2.08 -21.32 19.74
CA LEU A 180 -0.67 -21.32 20.18
C LEU A 180 -0.56 -21.94 21.56
N ASN A 181 0.57 -22.58 21.84
CA ASN A 181 0.85 -23.11 23.17
C ASN A 181 1.74 -22.11 23.92
N LEU A 182 1.37 -21.78 25.16
CA LEU A 182 2.18 -20.99 26.08
C LEU A 182 2.28 -21.76 27.39
N GLY A 183 3.39 -22.48 27.57
CA GLY A 183 3.51 -23.46 28.66
C GLY A 183 2.37 -24.49 28.63
N TRP A 184 1.56 -24.52 29.69
CA TRP A 184 0.41 -25.42 29.83
C TRP A 184 -0.90 -24.85 29.27
N GLU A 185 -0.88 -23.63 28.71
CA GLU A 185 -2.07 -22.95 28.20
C GLU A 185 -2.16 -22.97 26.68
N ARG A 186 -3.40 -22.96 26.17
CA ARG A 186 -3.70 -22.83 24.75
C ARG A 186 -4.36 -21.50 24.46
N ILE A 187 -3.65 -20.64 23.73
CA ILE A 187 -4.06 -19.27 23.44
C ILE A 187 -4.75 -19.23 22.08
N ASN A 188 -5.87 -18.49 22.03
CA ASN A 188 -6.53 -18.18 20.78
C ASN A 188 -5.80 -17.02 20.10
N PHE A 189 -5.60 -17.10 18.80
CA PHE A 189 -5.07 -16.00 18.01
C PHE A 189 -5.85 -15.83 16.71
N ARG A 190 -5.67 -14.68 16.06
CA ARG A 190 -6.17 -14.40 14.70
C ARG A 190 -5.14 -13.61 13.91
N GLU A 191 -5.26 -13.62 12.59
CA GLU A 191 -4.53 -12.65 11.76
C GLU A 191 -4.94 -11.22 12.15
N TYR A 192 -3.94 -10.38 12.37
CA TYR A 192 -4.12 -8.97 12.61
C TYR A 192 -3.86 -8.20 11.31
N LEU A 193 -4.95 -7.70 10.73
CA LEU A 193 -4.91 -6.79 9.60
C LEU A 193 -4.89 -5.37 10.14
N ARG A 194 -3.79 -4.65 9.94
CA ARG A 194 -3.78 -3.21 10.23
C ARG A 194 -4.83 -2.54 9.32
N PRO A 195 -5.78 -1.77 9.89
CA PRO A 195 -6.62 -0.89 9.09
C PRO A 195 -5.71 0.04 8.28
N VAL A 196 -5.96 0.12 6.98
CA VAL A 196 -5.27 1.03 6.05
C VAL A 196 -5.99 2.37 6.08
#